data_AF-A0AAD8YM78-F1
#
_entry.id   AF-A0AAD8YM78-F1
#
_cell.length_a   1.000
_cell.length_b   1.000
_cell.length_c   1.000
_cell.angle_alpha   90.00
_cell.angle_beta   90.00
_cell.angle_gamma   90.00
#
_symmetry.space_group_name_H-M   'P 1'
#
loop_
_entity.id
_entity.type
_entity.pdbx_description
1 polymer ?
#
loop_
_entity_poly.entity_id
_entity_poly.type
_entity_poly.pdbx_seq_one_letter_code
_entity_poly.pdbx_strand_id
1 'polypeptide(L)'
;MMVLFLMGLVALILLRTLRKDYARYALNHGPGGRDLEMAEQHNDHHGSDDEDEDVDENGKPLLDEGGRPSGPAGRMGVEDSGWKQVHGDVFRAPKFLPLLAAILGTGWQLVTLVMGVVLFAVAGPLHGEVHEERGEVLHAILVFYSLSSIVAGYASGSYFKLYFATTPAGRSKGGAAAGGTTQWQLTMGLTVLLLPTILVSILSVLNFIALCYQTIYYIPFLVLLKLFFLWVFVSVPLCILGTLLGRHAKLGGKKSDPFPCRVNAIPRPIPDDIQWYGVPANLIPFAGLLSFGSIFIELYYILTSLWNYKFYHVYGFLLGVYAILCLVVCMTTVIVVYFSLNSENYLWQWTAFYSGSSTALYVFLYSIYYFVFKTSMNGLVQTSFYFGYMLLISLGVGTLCGTLGHWSANKFVRTIFQNVKVD
;
A
#
# COMPACT_ATOMS: atom_id res chain seq x y z
N MET A 1 2.44 -23.81 -8.33
CA MET A 1 1.35 -24.53 -7.60
C MET A 1 1.46 -24.40 -6.07
N MET A 2 2.63 -24.64 -5.44
CA MET A 2 2.77 -24.45 -3.98
C MET A 2 2.38 -23.05 -3.47
N VAL A 3 2.77 -21.98 -4.17
CA VAL A 3 2.43 -20.60 -3.76
C VAL A 3 0.92 -20.39 -3.75
N LEU A 4 0.21 -20.80 -4.80
CA LEU A 4 -1.26 -20.69 -4.86
C LEU A 4 -1.96 -21.49 -3.76
N PHE A 5 -1.45 -22.68 -3.43
CA PHE A 5 -1.97 -23.50 -2.33
C PHE A 5 -1.77 -22.81 -0.97
N LEU A 6 -0.57 -22.30 -0.71
CA LEU A 6 -0.24 -21.58 0.53
C LEU A 6 -1.10 -20.31 0.67
N MET A 7 -1.35 -19.61 -0.44
CA MET A 7 -2.24 -18.45 -0.46
C MET A 7 -3.68 -18.85 -0.14
N GLY A 8 -4.21 -19.93 -0.75
CA GLY A 8 -5.55 -20.44 -0.44
C GLY A 8 -5.71 -20.77 1.05
N LEU A 9 -4.69 -21.40 1.66
CA LEU A 9 -4.66 -21.69 3.09
C LEU A 9 -4.71 -20.42 3.94
N VAL A 10 -3.87 -19.42 3.62
CA VAL A 10 -3.80 -18.16 4.37
C VAL A 10 -5.09 -17.35 4.27
N ALA A 11 -5.70 -17.26 3.07
CA ALA A 11 -7.01 -16.63 2.91
C ALA A 11 -8.08 -17.32 3.77
N LEU A 12 -8.09 -18.65 3.77
CA LEU A 12 -9.05 -19.44 4.54
C LEU A 12 -8.87 -19.24 6.04
N ILE A 13 -7.62 -19.17 6.53
CA ILE A 13 -7.31 -18.86 7.94
C ILE A 13 -7.83 -17.46 8.29
N LEU A 14 -7.52 -16.43 7.49
CA LEU A 14 -8.02 -15.08 7.74
C LEU A 14 -9.54 -15.01 7.76
N LEU A 15 -10.22 -15.63 6.80
CA LEU A 15 -11.68 -15.67 6.77
C LEU A 15 -12.28 -16.38 7.99
N ARG A 16 -11.66 -17.48 8.43
CA ARG A 16 -12.07 -18.17 9.66
C ARG A 16 -11.87 -17.29 10.90
N THR A 17 -10.74 -16.61 11.01
CA THR A 17 -10.45 -15.67 12.11
C THR A 17 -11.45 -14.53 12.12
N LEU A 18 -11.66 -13.85 10.99
CA LEU A 18 -12.63 -12.78 10.87
C LEU A 18 -14.05 -13.23 11.21
N ARG A 19 -14.48 -14.42 10.74
CA ARG A 19 -15.80 -14.96 11.06
C ARG A 19 -15.97 -15.20 12.55
N LYS A 20 -14.93 -15.70 13.23
CA LYS A 20 -14.93 -15.87 14.70
C LYS A 20 -15.01 -14.51 15.40
N ASP A 21 -14.29 -13.50 14.92
CA ASP A 21 -14.28 -12.16 15.53
C ASP A 21 -15.59 -11.40 15.35
N TYR A 22 -16.27 -11.60 14.20
CA TYR A 22 -17.63 -11.10 13.97
C TYR A 22 -18.65 -11.84 14.83
N ALA A 23 -18.56 -13.16 14.94
CA ALA A 23 -19.47 -13.93 15.79
C ALA A 23 -19.35 -13.52 17.26
N ARG A 24 -18.12 -13.33 17.76
CA ARG A 24 -17.86 -12.82 19.12
C ARG A 24 -18.44 -11.41 19.31
N TYR A 25 -18.33 -10.53 18.30
CA TYR A 25 -18.92 -9.19 18.35
C TYR A 25 -20.45 -9.23 18.44
N ALA A 26 -21.08 -10.03 17.59
CA ALA A 26 -22.54 -10.14 17.53
C ALA A 26 -23.14 -10.76 18.79
N LEU A 27 -22.40 -11.64 19.49
CA LEU A 27 -22.81 -12.16 20.79
C LEU A 27 -22.80 -11.07 21.87
N ASN A 28 -21.72 -10.28 21.95
CA ASN A 28 -21.59 -9.26 22.99
C ASN A 28 -22.53 -8.05 22.77
N HIS A 29 -22.79 -7.66 21.51
CA HIS A 29 -23.57 -6.46 21.18
C HIS A 29 -24.95 -6.76 20.55
N GLY A 30 -25.34 -8.04 20.47
CA GLY A 30 -26.65 -8.46 20.00
C GLY A 30 -27.76 -8.24 21.06
N PRO A 31 -29.03 -8.52 20.72
CA PRO A 31 -30.14 -8.44 21.68
C PRO A 31 -29.84 -9.20 22.98
N GLY A 32 -29.41 -10.46 22.87
CA GLY A 32 -29.09 -11.30 24.03
C GLY A 32 -27.84 -10.92 24.83
N GLY A 33 -26.92 -10.11 24.28
CA GLY A 33 -25.77 -9.60 25.04
C GLY A 33 -26.14 -8.44 25.95
N ARG A 34 -27.00 -7.54 25.45
CA ARG A 34 -27.56 -6.42 26.21
C ARG A 34 -28.52 -6.89 27.32
N ASP A 35 -29.24 -7.97 27.08
CA ASP A 35 -30.14 -8.58 28.07
C ASP A 35 -29.35 -9.23 29.23
N LEU A 36 -28.15 -9.77 28.97
CA LEU A 36 -27.24 -10.30 29.99
C LEU A 36 -26.59 -9.18 30.80
N GLU A 37 -26.13 -8.10 30.15
CA GLU A 37 -25.63 -6.91 30.86
C GLU A 37 -26.72 -6.29 31.75
N MET A 38 -27.97 -6.17 31.27
CA MET A 38 -29.08 -5.68 32.10
C MET A 38 -29.43 -6.64 33.24
N ALA A 39 -29.34 -7.96 33.02
CA ALA A 39 -29.60 -8.95 34.05
C ALA A 39 -28.51 -8.99 35.14
N GLU A 40 -27.23 -8.85 34.78
CA GLU A 40 -26.13 -8.73 35.74
C GLU A 40 -26.21 -7.41 36.50
N GLN A 41 -26.49 -6.29 35.83
CA GLN A 41 -26.64 -4.98 36.48
C GLN A 41 -27.85 -4.89 37.43
N HIS A 42 -28.90 -5.69 37.18
CA HIS A 42 -30.04 -5.84 38.10
C HIS A 42 -29.72 -6.75 39.28
N ASN A 43 -28.81 -7.73 39.11
CA ASN A 43 -28.38 -8.64 40.18
C ASN A 43 -27.39 -7.95 41.15
N ASP A 44 -26.58 -7.01 40.65
CA ASP A 44 -25.65 -6.21 41.48
C ASP A 44 -26.38 -5.16 42.35
N HIS A 45 -27.64 -4.83 42.05
CA HIS A 45 -28.47 -3.95 42.88
C HIS A 45 -29.32 -4.69 43.94
N HIS A 46 -29.22 -6.02 44.02
CA HIS A 46 -29.96 -6.81 45.01
C HIS A 46 -29.06 -7.53 46.04
N GLY A 47 -27.77 -7.19 46.07
CA GLY A 47 -26.79 -7.74 47.02
C GLY A 47 -26.07 -6.69 47.86
N SER A 48 -26.71 -5.57 48.21
CA SER A 48 -26.10 -4.49 48.98
C SER A 48 -26.49 -4.51 50.46
N ASP A 49 -26.23 -5.62 51.16
CA ASP A 49 -26.40 -5.65 52.63
C ASP A 49 -25.18 -6.19 53.41
N ASP A 50 -24.09 -6.64 52.78
CA ASP A 50 -22.91 -7.13 53.51
C ASP A 50 -21.57 -6.77 52.82
N GLU A 51 -21.16 -5.50 52.82
CA GLU A 51 -19.77 -5.10 52.51
C GLU A 51 -19.30 -3.97 53.44
N ASP A 52 -19.09 -4.30 54.71
CA ASP A 52 -18.42 -3.44 55.70
C ASP A 52 -17.13 -4.13 56.21
N GLU A 53 -16.18 -4.49 55.35
CA GLU A 53 -14.83 -4.90 55.80
C GLU A 53 -13.77 -4.54 54.74
N ASP A 54 -13.24 -3.31 54.74
CA ASP A 54 -11.95 -2.98 54.08
C ASP A 54 -11.39 -1.59 54.48
N VAL A 55 -11.61 -1.16 55.73
CA VAL A 55 -11.15 0.15 56.23
C VAL A 55 -10.53 0.00 57.63
N ASP A 56 -9.41 0.67 57.90
CA ASP A 56 -8.79 0.67 59.23
C ASP A 56 -9.62 1.46 60.27
N GLU A 57 -9.29 1.34 61.57
CA GLU A 57 -9.99 1.98 62.70
C GLU A 57 -10.03 3.53 62.62
N ASN A 58 -9.30 4.12 61.67
CA ASN A 58 -9.25 5.56 61.39
C ASN A 58 -9.86 5.96 60.03
N GLY A 59 -10.51 5.05 59.31
CA GLY A 59 -11.24 5.36 58.08
C GLY A 59 -10.38 5.44 56.81
N LYS A 60 -9.21 4.79 56.75
CA LYS A 60 -8.39 4.71 55.53
C LYS A 60 -8.45 3.31 54.88
N PRO A 61 -8.48 3.23 53.53
CA PRO A 61 -8.55 1.96 52.81
C PRO A 61 -7.25 1.17 52.96
N LEU A 62 -7.37 -0.15 53.12
CA LEU A 62 -6.23 -1.06 53.21
C LEU A 62 -5.47 -1.11 51.87
N LEU A 63 -4.14 -1.07 51.93
CA LEU A 63 -3.25 -1.09 50.77
C LEU A 63 -2.50 -2.43 50.68
N ASP A 64 -2.40 -3.01 49.48
CA ASP A 64 -1.55 -4.19 49.19
C ASP A 64 -0.04 -3.86 49.41
N GLU A 65 0.86 -4.86 49.45
CA GLU A 65 2.32 -4.72 49.64
C GLU A 65 3.00 -3.78 48.61
N GLY A 66 2.28 -3.39 47.54
CA GLY A 66 2.67 -2.38 46.55
C GLY A 66 1.99 -1.00 46.67
N GLY A 67 1.22 -0.72 47.73
CA GLY A 67 0.65 0.60 48.03
C GLY A 67 -0.62 1.00 47.25
N ARG A 68 -1.47 0.05 46.84
CA ARG A 68 -2.74 0.32 46.12
C ARG A 68 -3.97 -0.15 46.92
N PRO A 69 -5.11 0.58 46.86
CA PRO A 69 -6.31 0.22 47.60
C PRO A 69 -6.91 -1.10 47.11
N SER A 70 -7.18 -2.02 48.04
CA SER A 70 -7.91 -3.26 47.80
C SER A 70 -9.43 -3.00 47.87
N GLY A 71 -10.13 -3.27 46.77
CA GLY A 71 -11.59 -3.26 46.67
C GLY A 71 -12.02 -4.19 45.53
N PRO A 72 -13.28 -4.65 45.50
CA PRO A 72 -13.71 -5.71 44.61
C PRO A 72 -13.53 -5.25 43.17
N ALA A 73 -12.82 -6.07 42.40
CA ALA A 73 -12.61 -5.88 40.98
C ALA A 73 -13.95 -5.96 40.23
N GLY A 74 -14.67 -4.84 40.20
CA GLY A 74 -15.83 -4.62 39.35
C GLY A 74 -15.44 -4.92 37.91
N ARG A 75 -16.06 -5.95 37.35
CA ARG A 75 -15.94 -6.39 35.96
C ARG A 75 -16.33 -5.24 35.02
N MET A 76 -15.36 -4.42 34.61
CA MET A 76 -15.52 -3.55 33.45
C MET A 76 -15.62 -4.45 32.21
N GLY A 77 -16.66 -4.20 31.41
CA GLY A 77 -17.14 -5.05 30.32
C GLY A 77 -16.06 -5.60 29.39
N VAL A 78 -16.35 -6.78 28.83
CA VAL A 78 -15.51 -7.50 27.88
C VAL A 78 -14.86 -6.52 26.89
N GLU A 79 -13.56 -6.26 27.09
CA GLU A 79 -12.78 -5.26 26.36
C GLU A 79 -13.08 -5.32 24.86
N ASP A 80 -13.55 -4.20 24.29
CA ASP A 80 -13.73 -4.04 22.85
C ASP A 80 -12.40 -4.31 22.14
N SER A 81 -12.10 -5.55 21.75
CA SER A 81 -10.71 -5.90 21.43
C SER A 81 -10.22 -5.30 20.09
N GLY A 82 -9.10 -4.56 20.17
CA GLY A 82 -8.18 -4.21 19.09
C GLY A 82 -8.75 -3.33 17.98
N TRP A 83 -8.92 -3.90 16.78
CA TRP A 83 -9.27 -3.14 15.58
C TRP A 83 -10.66 -2.50 15.60
N LYS A 84 -11.54 -2.92 16.50
CA LYS A 84 -12.90 -2.38 16.61
C LYS A 84 -12.93 -1.00 17.28
N GLN A 85 -12.01 -0.73 18.21
CA GLN A 85 -11.90 0.56 18.90
C GLN A 85 -11.48 1.69 17.97
N VAL A 86 -10.78 1.37 16.88
CA VAL A 86 -10.22 2.38 15.96
C VAL A 86 -11.20 2.83 14.86
N HIS A 87 -12.46 2.41 14.89
CA HIS A 87 -13.48 2.76 13.88
C HIS A 87 -13.60 4.27 13.62
N GLY A 88 -13.41 5.10 14.66
CA GLY A 88 -13.47 6.55 14.56
C GLY A 88 -12.23 7.24 13.98
N ASP A 89 -11.08 6.59 13.89
CA ASP A 89 -9.82 7.23 13.43
C ASP A 89 -9.21 6.59 12.16
N VAL A 90 -9.66 5.39 11.78
CA VAL A 90 -9.14 4.63 10.63
C VAL A 90 -9.24 5.34 9.27
N PHE A 91 -10.28 6.16 9.07
CA PHE A 91 -10.51 6.87 7.80
C PHE A 91 -9.92 8.28 7.74
N ARG A 92 -9.07 8.63 8.71
CA ARG A 92 -8.34 9.91 8.72
C ARG A 92 -7.39 10.01 7.53
N ALA A 93 -7.18 11.25 7.07
CA ALA A 93 -6.21 11.53 6.02
C ALA A 93 -4.80 11.11 6.45
N PRO A 94 -4.04 10.42 5.58
CA PRO A 94 -2.65 10.07 5.87
C PRO A 94 -1.76 11.31 5.95
N LYS A 95 -0.65 11.18 6.69
CA LYS A 95 0.43 12.18 6.69
C LYS A 95 0.94 12.37 5.26
N PHE A 96 1.24 13.60 4.85
CA PHE A 96 1.67 13.93 3.47
C PHE A 96 0.72 13.43 2.38
N LEU A 97 -0.58 13.69 2.53
CA LEU A 97 -1.63 13.28 1.57
C LEU A 97 -1.27 13.57 0.09
N PRO A 98 -0.75 14.75 -0.31
CA PRO A 98 -0.42 15.00 -1.72
C PRO A 98 0.65 14.07 -2.27
N LEU A 99 1.65 13.70 -1.45
CA LEU A 99 2.74 12.82 -1.84
C LEU A 99 2.25 11.38 -1.98
N LEU A 100 1.49 10.88 -1.01
CA LEU A 100 0.93 9.52 -1.10
C LEU A 100 0.00 9.39 -2.30
N ALA A 101 -0.87 10.38 -2.53
CA ALA A 101 -1.76 10.38 -3.69
C ALA A 101 -0.99 10.34 -5.01
N ALA A 102 0.10 11.12 -5.12
CA ALA A 102 0.96 11.11 -6.30
C ALA A 102 1.66 9.76 -6.50
N ILE A 103 2.25 9.19 -5.44
CA ILE A 103 2.91 7.88 -5.50
C ILE A 103 1.92 6.77 -5.90
N LEU A 104 0.71 6.76 -5.33
CA LEU A 104 -0.33 5.80 -5.69
C LEU A 104 -0.82 5.98 -7.14
N GLY A 105 -0.90 7.22 -7.63
CA GLY A 105 -1.17 7.51 -9.03
C GLY A 105 -0.11 6.93 -9.95
N THR A 106 1.16 7.23 -9.67
CA THR A 106 2.30 6.66 -10.40
C THR A 106 2.32 5.13 -10.33
N GLY A 107 2.00 4.52 -9.20
CA GLY A 107 1.96 3.07 -9.10
C GLY A 107 0.84 2.45 -9.95
N TRP A 108 -0.35 3.05 -10.02
CA TRP A 108 -1.40 2.59 -10.94
C TRP A 108 -1.01 2.74 -12.40
N GLN A 109 -0.29 3.81 -12.75
CA GLN A 109 0.32 3.96 -14.07
C GLN A 109 1.23 2.78 -14.40
N LEU A 110 2.11 2.40 -13.47
CA LEU A 110 3.03 1.28 -13.64
C LEU A 110 2.32 -0.08 -13.69
N VAL A 111 1.27 -0.29 -12.89
CA VAL A 111 0.41 -1.48 -12.97
C VAL A 111 -0.17 -1.61 -14.39
N THR A 112 -0.77 -0.54 -14.92
CA THR A 112 -1.34 -0.53 -16.27
C THR A 112 -0.29 -0.68 -17.35
N LEU A 113 0.89 -0.05 -17.18
CA LEU A 113 2.02 -0.18 -18.11
C LEU A 113 2.51 -1.62 -18.21
N VAL A 114 2.82 -2.25 -17.07
CA VAL A 114 3.34 -3.63 -17.04
C VAL A 114 2.30 -4.57 -17.63
N MET A 115 1.04 -4.42 -17.25
CA MET A 115 -0.04 -5.22 -17.82
C MET A 115 -0.13 -5.03 -19.35
N GLY A 116 -0.12 -3.79 -19.85
CA GLY A 116 -0.19 -3.50 -21.28
C GLY A 116 0.98 -4.10 -22.07
N VAL A 117 2.20 -3.92 -21.57
CA VAL A 117 3.42 -4.45 -22.22
C VAL A 117 3.45 -5.98 -22.19
N VAL A 118 3.04 -6.61 -21.09
CA VAL A 118 2.98 -8.08 -21.01
C VAL A 118 1.91 -8.62 -21.95
N LEU A 119 0.73 -8.01 -22.03
CA LEU A 119 -0.31 -8.43 -22.98
C LEU A 119 0.13 -8.23 -24.43
N PHE A 120 0.81 -7.12 -24.73
CA PHE A 120 1.41 -6.89 -26.05
C PHE A 120 2.45 -7.96 -26.40
N ALA A 121 3.32 -8.31 -25.45
CA ALA A 121 4.33 -9.34 -25.65
C ALA A 121 3.71 -10.75 -25.81
N VAL A 122 2.64 -11.07 -25.06
CA VAL A 122 1.90 -12.33 -25.22
C VAL A 122 1.16 -12.39 -26.57
N ALA A 123 0.65 -11.26 -27.05
CA ALA A 123 0.01 -11.14 -28.35
C ALA A 123 1.01 -11.07 -29.51
N GLY A 124 2.32 -11.09 -29.26
CA GLY A 124 3.36 -11.05 -30.30
C GLY A 124 3.15 -12.06 -31.44
N PRO A 125 2.83 -13.34 -31.18
CA PRO A 125 2.55 -14.31 -32.25
C PRO A 125 1.36 -13.94 -33.16
N LEU A 126 0.46 -13.04 -32.73
CA LEU A 126 -0.67 -12.56 -33.53
C LEU A 126 -0.31 -11.37 -34.44
N HIS A 127 0.80 -10.67 -34.16
CA HIS A 127 1.18 -9.44 -34.84
C HIS A 127 2.40 -9.58 -35.77
N GLY A 128 2.96 -10.80 -35.92
CA GLY A 128 4.18 -11.07 -36.69
C GLY A 128 5.40 -11.26 -35.78
N GLU A 129 6.60 -11.44 -36.35
CA GLU A 129 7.89 -11.70 -35.65
C GLU A 129 8.39 -10.50 -34.80
N VAL A 130 7.50 -9.88 -34.02
CA VAL A 130 7.70 -8.76 -33.10
C VAL A 130 8.79 -9.03 -32.04
N HIS A 131 9.17 -10.30 -31.88
CA HIS A 131 10.20 -10.74 -30.95
C HIS A 131 11.61 -10.79 -31.55
N GLU A 132 11.75 -10.61 -32.87
CA GLU A 132 13.05 -10.72 -33.56
C GLU A 132 13.73 -9.36 -33.76
N GLU A 133 12.95 -8.27 -33.84
CA GLU A 133 13.51 -6.92 -33.97
C GLU A 133 13.85 -6.30 -32.60
N ARG A 134 15.15 -6.01 -32.40
CA ARG A 134 15.66 -5.31 -31.20
C ARG A 134 15.16 -3.86 -31.16
N GLY A 135 14.02 -3.62 -30.53
CA GLY A 135 13.54 -2.26 -30.25
C GLY A 135 12.04 -2.12 -30.06
N GLU A 136 11.25 -3.07 -30.56
CA GLU A 136 9.79 -2.97 -30.52
C GLU A 136 9.21 -2.98 -29.10
N VAL A 137 9.77 -3.81 -28.22
CA VAL A 137 9.38 -3.82 -26.80
C VAL A 137 9.67 -2.47 -26.12
N LEU A 138 10.78 -1.81 -26.47
CA LEU A 138 11.11 -0.47 -25.95
C LEU A 138 10.09 0.57 -26.43
N HIS A 139 9.73 0.53 -27.71
CA HIS A 139 8.70 1.40 -28.28
C HIS A 139 7.33 1.15 -27.64
N ALA A 140 6.96 -0.11 -27.43
CA ALA A 140 5.73 -0.47 -26.71
C ALA A 140 5.72 0.11 -25.29
N ILE A 141 6.81 0.00 -24.54
CA ILE A 141 6.94 0.61 -23.20
C ILE A 141 6.68 2.12 -23.27
N LEU A 142 7.28 2.84 -24.22
CA LEU A 142 7.09 4.30 -24.36
C LEU A 142 5.63 4.68 -24.67
N VAL A 143 4.97 3.92 -25.56
CA VAL A 143 3.56 4.14 -25.93
C VAL A 143 2.65 3.84 -24.73
N PHE A 144 2.78 2.67 -24.10
CA PHE A 144 1.97 2.29 -22.94
C PHE A 144 2.22 3.20 -21.74
N TYR A 145 3.44 3.71 -21.56
CA TYR A 145 3.74 4.72 -20.55
C TYR A 145 3.00 6.04 -20.78
N SER A 146 3.02 6.51 -22.03
CA SER A 146 2.35 7.75 -22.42
C SER A 146 0.85 7.64 -22.23
N LEU A 147 0.25 6.53 -22.68
CA LEU A 147 -1.20 6.28 -22.55
C LEU A 147 -1.65 6.05 -21.11
N SER A 148 -0.87 5.32 -20.31
CA SER A 148 -1.22 5.04 -18.90
C SER A 148 -1.14 6.30 -18.00
N SER A 149 -0.58 7.40 -18.48
CA SER A 149 -0.52 8.68 -17.74
C SER A 149 -1.90 9.20 -17.32
N ILE A 150 -2.96 8.91 -18.09
CA ILE A 150 -4.34 9.26 -17.71
C ILE A 150 -4.81 8.51 -16.45
N VAL A 151 -4.41 7.24 -16.30
CA VAL A 151 -4.72 6.41 -15.13
C VAL A 151 -4.03 6.99 -13.89
N ALA A 152 -2.78 7.45 -14.06
CA ALA A 152 -2.00 8.09 -13.00
C ALA A 152 -2.74 9.30 -12.42
N GLY A 153 -3.15 10.21 -13.30
CA GLY A 153 -3.87 11.42 -12.92
C GLY A 153 -5.22 11.11 -12.28
N TYR A 154 -5.99 10.17 -12.86
CA TYR A 154 -7.30 9.77 -12.34
C TYR A 154 -7.21 9.18 -10.93
N ALA A 155 -6.28 8.26 -10.70
CA ALA A 155 -6.08 7.61 -9.41
C ALA A 155 -5.63 8.61 -8.34
N SER A 156 -4.64 9.47 -8.64
CA SER A 156 -4.15 10.48 -7.68
C SER A 156 -5.21 11.53 -7.34
N GLY A 157 -5.93 12.04 -8.35
CA GLY A 157 -7.00 13.04 -8.17
C GLY A 157 -8.18 12.50 -7.35
N SER A 158 -8.59 11.25 -7.63
CA SER A 158 -9.66 10.57 -6.90
C SER A 158 -9.29 10.33 -5.43
N TYR A 159 -8.08 9.82 -5.19
CA TYR A 159 -7.59 9.53 -3.85
C TYR A 159 -7.42 10.80 -3.01
N PHE A 160 -6.85 11.86 -3.61
CA PHE A 160 -6.71 13.15 -2.94
C PHE A 160 -8.06 13.72 -2.53
N LYS A 161 -9.04 13.75 -3.44
CA LYS A 161 -10.40 14.23 -3.15
C LYS A 161 -11.04 13.47 -1.98
N LEU A 162 -10.90 12.15 -1.99
CA LEU A 162 -11.49 11.26 -0.99
C LEU A 162 -11.03 11.61 0.43
N TYR A 163 -9.72 11.71 0.65
CA TYR A 163 -9.14 11.92 1.98
C TYR A 163 -8.99 13.39 2.34
N PHE A 164 -9.00 14.32 1.38
CA PHE A 164 -8.93 15.74 1.68
C PHE A 164 -10.10 16.20 2.57
N ALA A 165 -11.30 15.64 2.35
CA ALA A 165 -12.48 15.94 3.16
C ALA A 165 -12.31 15.61 4.66
N THR A 166 -11.43 14.66 5.02
CA THR A 166 -11.20 14.26 6.42
C THR A 166 -10.10 15.06 7.12
N THR A 167 -9.39 15.93 6.38
CA THR A 167 -8.39 16.85 6.95
C THR A 167 -9.05 18.00 7.73
N PRO A 168 -8.38 18.61 8.73
CA PRO A 168 -8.92 19.79 9.43
C PRO A 168 -9.32 20.93 8.49
N ALA A 169 -8.51 21.19 7.45
CA ALA A 169 -8.78 22.18 6.42
C ALA A 169 -10.01 21.83 5.56
N GLY A 170 -10.21 20.54 5.25
CA GLY A 170 -11.38 20.05 4.52
C GLY A 170 -12.67 20.07 5.34
N ARG A 171 -12.59 19.82 6.65
CA ARG A 171 -13.75 19.89 7.57
C ARG A 171 -14.23 21.33 7.78
N SER A 172 -13.32 22.29 7.90
CA SER A 172 -13.65 23.70 8.14
C SER A 172 -14.36 24.39 6.98
N LYS A 173 -14.12 23.96 5.73
CA LYS A 173 -14.62 24.66 4.53
C LYS A 173 -15.90 24.08 3.89
N GLY A 174 -16.61 23.18 4.57
CA GLY A 174 -17.79 22.51 4.03
C GLY A 174 -17.42 21.51 2.94
N GLY A 175 -17.74 20.23 3.17
CA GLY A 175 -17.25 19.09 2.40
C GLY A 175 -17.31 19.24 0.88
N ALA A 176 -16.30 18.65 0.22
CA ALA A 176 -16.14 18.46 -1.23
C ALA A 176 -15.98 19.70 -2.14
N ALA A 177 -16.43 20.90 -1.74
CA ALA A 177 -16.39 22.09 -2.59
C ALA A 177 -15.14 22.98 -2.43
N ALA A 178 -14.33 22.76 -1.39
CA ALA A 178 -13.29 23.71 -0.99
C ALA A 178 -11.88 23.10 -0.93
N GLY A 179 -11.48 22.40 -1.99
CA GLY A 179 -10.06 22.16 -2.24
C GLY A 179 -9.38 23.51 -2.42
N GLY A 180 -8.69 24.01 -1.38
CA GLY A 180 -7.85 25.20 -1.49
C GLY A 180 -7.00 25.07 -2.75
N THR A 181 -7.03 26.11 -3.58
CA THR A 181 -6.60 26.10 -4.98
C THR A 181 -5.22 25.47 -5.17
N THR A 182 -4.34 25.57 -4.17
CA THR A 182 -2.94 25.13 -4.20
C THR A 182 -2.70 23.63 -3.99
N GLN A 183 -3.44 22.92 -3.14
CA GLN A 183 -3.01 21.58 -2.68
C GLN A 183 -3.27 20.46 -3.69
N TRP A 184 -4.41 20.51 -4.40
CA TRP A 184 -4.69 19.54 -5.46
C TRP A 184 -3.82 19.79 -6.70
N GLN A 185 -3.45 21.05 -6.97
CA GLN A 185 -2.50 21.41 -8.02
C GLN A 185 -1.11 20.86 -7.70
N LEU A 186 -0.72 20.92 -6.42
CA LEU A 186 0.51 20.30 -5.94
C LEU A 186 0.47 18.77 -6.13
N THR A 187 -0.63 18.09 -5.82
CA THR A 187 -0.78 16.65 -6.12
C THR A 187 -0.66 16.34 -7.61
N MET A 188 -1.29 17.16 -8.46
CA MET A 188 -1.21 17.03 -9.91
C MET A 188 0.23 17.19 -10.40
N GLY A 189 0.91 18.26 -9.98
CA GLY A 189 2.31 18.53 -10.31
C GLY A 189 3.25 17.42 -9.83
N LEU A 190 3.06 16.95 -8.59
CA LEU A 190 3.81 15.81 -8.07
C LEU A 190 3.56 14.54 -8.89
N THR A 191 2.32 14.22 -9.25
CA THR A 191 2.01 13.02 -10.05
C THR A 191 2.69 13.06 -11.42
N VAL A 192 2.70 14.23 -12.05
CA VAL A 192 3.34 14.45 -13.36
C VAL A 192 4.86 14.34 -13.27
N LEU A 193 5.47 14.85 -12.19
CA LEU A 193 6.92 15.00 -12.07
C LEU A 193 7.61 13.84 -11.35
N LEU A 194 6.95 13.11 -10.45
CA LEU A 194 7.60 12.15 -9.55
C LEU A 194 8.45 11.12 -10.29
N LEU A 195 7.86 10.37 -11.23
CA LEU A 195 8.58 9.31 -11.94
C LEU A 195 9.57 9.85 -13.00
N PRO A 196 9.20 10.83 -13.84
CA PRO A 196 10.15 11.43 -14.79
C PRO A 196 11.36 12.06 -14.10
N THR A 197 11.20 12.73 -12.96
CA THR A 197 12.33 13.33 -12.23
C THR A 197 13.28 12.26 -11.68
N ILE A 198 12.77 11.16 -11.12
CA ILE A 198 13.59 10.03 -10.69
C ILE A 198 14.35 9.42 -11.88
N LEU A 199 13.66 9.20 -13.01
CA LEU A 199 14.25 8.65 -14.22
C LEU A 199 15.36 9.56 -14.77
N VAL A 200 15.07 10.84 -14.97
CA VAL A 200 16.03 11.82 -15.47
C VAL A 200 17.21 11.94 -14.52
N SER A 201 16.99 11.98 -13.20
CA SER A 201 18.09 12.09 -12.22
C SER A 201 19.08 10.93 -12.34
N ILE A 202 18.59 9.69 -12.38
CA ILE A 202 19.43 8.50 -12.50
C ILE A 202 20.09 8.44 -13.88
N LEU A 203 19.32 8.64 -14.95
CA LEU A 203 19.84 8.60 -16.32
C LEU A 203 20.84 9.72 -16.59
N SER A 204 20.70 10.91 -16.00
CA SER A 204 21.66 12.01 -16.12
C SER A 204 23.01 11.65 -15.50
N VAL A 205 23.02 10.98 -14.34
CA VAL A 205 24.26 10.48 -13.72
C VAL A 205 24.93 9.43 -14.62
N LEU A 206 24.15 8.47 -15.14
CA LEU A 206 24.68 7.46 -16.07
C LEU A 206 25.21 8.08 -17.36
N ASN A 207 24.48 9.05 -17.93
CA ASN A 207 24.86 9.73 -19.14
C ASN A 207 26.12 10.59 -18.95
N PHE A 208 26.28 11.23 -17.79
CA PHE A 208 27.50 11.94 -17.43
C PHE A 208 28.72 11.00 -17.39
N ILE A 209 28.59 9.83 -16.75
CA ILE A 209 29.64 8.81 -16.73
C ILE A 209 29.95 8.34 -18.17
N ALA A 210 28.93 8.06 -18.97
CA ALA A 210 29.10 7.65 -20.36
C ALA A 210 29.85 8.68 -21.21
N LEU A 211 29.62 9.97 -20.96
CA LEU A 211 30.33 11.09 -21.59
C LEU A 211 31.79 11.18 -21.12
N CYS A 212 32.06 11.05 -19.82
CA CYS A 212 33.44 11.05 -19.30
C CYS A 212 34.31 9.96 -19.93
N TYR A 213 33.73 8.77 -20.16
CA TYR A 213 34.41 7.63 -20.77
C TYR A 213 34.25 7.56 -22.30
N GLN A 214 33.60 8.55 -22.94
CA GLN A 214 33.37 8.61 -24.40
C GLN A 214 32.81 7.30 -24.99
N THR A 215 31.88 6.68 -24.26
CA THR A 215 31.30 5.39 -24.66
C THR A 215 30.16 5.58 -25.66
N ILE A 216 29.89 4.58 -26.50
CA ILE A 216 28.72 4.62 -27.41
C ILE A 216 27.36 4.58 -26.68
N TYR A 217 27.35 4.37 -25.36
CA TYR A 217 26.15 4.25 -24.54
C TYR A 217 25.59 5.58 -24.04
N TYR A 218 26.24 6.72 -24.34
CA TYR A 218 25.64 8.02 -24.02
C TYR A 218 24.38 8.22 -24.86
N ILE A 219 23.34 8.78 -24.25
CA ILE A 219 22.08 9.08 -24.93
C ILE A 219 22.27 10.38 -25.71
N PRO A 220 22.18 10.39 -27.05
CA PRO A 220 22.34 11.60 -27.83
C PRO A 220 21.30 12.66 -27.46
N PHE A 221 21.68 13.94 -27.50
CA PHE A 221 20.81 15.05 -27.11
C PHE A 221 19.46 15.04 -27.87
N LEU A 222 19.47 14.69 -29.16
CA LEU A 222 18.25 14.59 -29.97
C LEU A 222 17.26 13.54 -29.44
N VAL A 223 17.75 12.43 -28.86
CA VAL A 223 16.87 11.41 -28.27
C VAL A 223 16.25 11.91 -26.97
N LEU A 224 17.04 12.59 -26.13
CA LEU A 224 16.53 13.24 -24.92
C LEU A 224 15.46 14.29 -25.25
N LEU A 225 15.69 15.09 -26.30
CA LEU A 225 14.74 16.10 -26.75
C LEU A 225 13.43 15.47 -27.26
N LYS A 226 13.50 14.36 -28.02
CA LYS A 226 12.31 13.60 -28.46
C LYS A 226 11.51 13.06 -27.27
N LEU A 227 12.17 12.46 -26.28
CA LEU A 227 11.51 11.96 -25.07
C LEU A 227 10.90 13.08 -24.23
N PHE A 228 11.57 14.23 -24.14
CA PHE A 228 11.05 15.42 -23.47
C PHE A 228 9.77 15.93 -24.14
N PHE A 229 9.76 16.07 -25.47
CA PHE A 229 8.55 16.49 -26.19
C PHE A 229 7.42 15.47 -26.11
N LEU A 230 7.72 14.17 -26.18
CA LEU A 230 6.73 13.12 -25.95
C LEU A 230 6.09 13.26 -24.56
N TRP A 231 6.91 13.47 -23.52
CA TRP A 231 6.42 13.65 -22.17
C TRP A 231 5.58 14.92 -22.01
N VAL A 232 6.07 16.08 -22.48
CA VAL A 232 5.37 17.37 -22.35
C VAL A 232 4.08 17.44 -23.16
N PHE A 233 4.07 16.92 -24.39
CA PHE A 233 2.90 17.06 -25.27
C PHE A 233 1.92 15.90 -25.20
N VAL A 234 2.33 14.73 -24.67
CA VAL A 234 1.45 13.57 -24.54
C VAL A 234 1.20 13.25 -23.08
N SER A 235 2.22 12.85 -22.31
CA SER A 235 2.03 12.39 -20.93
C SER A 235 1.45 13.45 -20.00
N VAL A 236 1.94 14.70 -20.06
CA VAL A 236 1.48 15.78 -19.18
C VAL A 236 0.00 16.14 -19.41
N PRO A 237 -0.48 16.43 -20.65
CA PRO A 237 -1.89 16.68 -20.90
C PRO A 237 -2.79 15.51 -20.50
N LEU A 238 -2.38 14.27 -20.79
CA LEU A 238 -3.14 13.08 -20.40
C LEU A 238 -3.25 12.94 -18.88
N CYS A 239 -2.17 13.21 -18.14
CA CYS A 239 -2.18 13.17 -16.68
C CYS A 239 -3.08 14.28 -16.09
N ILE A 240 -3.00 15.50 -16.61
CA ILE A 240 -3.88 16.62 -16.19
C ILE A 240 -5.34 16.25 -16.44
N LEU A 241 -5.67 15.76 -17.63
CA LEU A 241 -7.01 15.30 -17.97
C LEU A 241 -7.49 14.22 -17.00
N GLY A 242 -6.64 13.22 -16.72
CA GLY A 242 -6.91 12.20 -15.73
C GLY A 242 -7.23 12.78 -14.34
N THR A 243 -6.41 13.72 -13.85
CA THR A 243 -6.64 14.36 -12.55
C THR A 243 -7.95 15.14 -12.49
N LEU A 244 -8.31 15.85 -13.56
CA LEU A 244 -9.60 16.54 -13.62
C LEU A 244 -10.78 15.55 -13.57
N LEU A 245 -10.69 14.44 -14.32
CA LEU A 245 -11.70 13.38 -14.28
C LEU A 245 -11.81 12.74 -12.89
N GLY A 246 -10.69 12.44 -12.24
CA GLY A 246 -10.67 11.84 -10.89
C GLY A 246 -11.24 12.76 -9.82
N ARG A 247 -11.04 14.09 -9.95
CA ARG A 247 -11.65 15.07 -9.06
C ARG A 247 -13.14 15.24 -9.27
N HIS A 248 -13.63 15.07 -10.49
CA HIS A 248 -15.07 15.14 -10.76
C HIS A 248 -15.79 13.80 -10.58
N ALA A 249 -15.05 12.70 -10.41
CA ALA A 249 -15.63 11.40 -10.11
C ALA A 249 -16.49 11.46 -8.84
N LYS A 250 -17.72 10.94 -8.95
CA LYS A 250 -18.60 10.71 -7.81
C LYS A 250 -18.04 9.52 -7.02
N LEU A 251 -17.22 9.78 -6.02
CA LEU A 251 -16.87 8.74 -5.03
C LEU A 251 -18.06 8.56 -4.10
N GLY A 252 -18.98 7.67 -4.49
CA GLY A 252 -20.25 7.45 -3.80
C GLY A 252 -20.27 6.19 -2.94
N GLY A 253 -20.70 6.36 -1.69
CA GLY A 253 -21.48 5.42 -0.88
C GLY A 253 -22.91 5.97 -0.68
N LYS A 254 -23.84 5.15 -0.18
CA LYS A 254 -25.30 5.20 -0.44
C LYS A 254 -26.05 6.52 -0.08
N LYS A 255 -25.52 7.44 0.74
CA LYS A 255 -26.09 8.78 0.99
C LYS A 255 -24.96 9.71 1.47
N SER A 256 -24.50 10.63 0.62
CA SER A 256 -23.56 11.76 0.86
C SER A 256 -22.22 11.55 1.58
N ASP A 257 -22.01 10.47 2.35
CA ASP A 257 -20.77 10.23 3.09
C ASP A 257 -19.84 9.24 2.38
N PRO A 258 -18.58 9.63 2.10
CA PRO A 258 -17.62 8.79 1.39
C PRO A 258 -16.98 7.68 2.24
N PHE A 259 -17.18 7.70 3.57
CA PHE A 259 -16.61 6.75 4.52
C PHE A 259 -17.70 6.02 5.33
N PRO A 260 -17.51 4.73 5.67
CA PRO A 260 -18.47 3.95 6.45
C PRO A 260 -18.71 4.47 7.87
N CYS A 261 -17.66 4.98 8.52
CA CYS A 261 -17.72 5.49 9.89
C CYS A 261 -17.36 6.98 9.91
N ARG A 262 -17.99 7.73 10.81
CA ARG A 262 -17.65 9.13 11.03
C ARG A 262 -16.27 9.24 11.67
N VAL A 263 -15.45 10.16 11.16
CA VAL A 263 -14.10 10.40 11.67
C VAL A 263 -14.14 11.32 12.89
N ASN A 264 -13.49 10.91 13.97
CA ASN A 264 -13.36 11.68 15.21
C ASN A 264 -12.58 12.98 15.00
N ALA A 265 -12.94 14.01 15.77
CA ALA A 265 -12.29 15.32 15.70
C ALA A 265 -10.83 15.22 16.17
N ILE A 266 -10.63 14.65 17.35
CA ILE A 266 -9.36 14.51 18.06
C ILE A 266 -8.81 13.10 17.80
N PRO A 267 -7.53 12.95 17.38
CA PRO A 267 -6.92 11.63 17.21
C PRO A 267 -6.69 10.96 18.57
N ARG A 268 -7.05 9.68 18.66
CA ARG A 268 -6.72 8.83 19.81
C ARG A 268 -5.18 8.62 19.93
N PRO A 269 -4.62 8.58 21.16
CA PRO A 269 -3.25 8.13 21.37
C PRO A 269 -3.09 6.64 21.00
N ILE A 270 -1.97 6.30 20.38
CA ILE A 270 -1.63 4.91 20.04
C ILE A 270 -0.93 4.30 21.26
N PRO A 271 -1.28 3.08 21.70
CA PRO A 271 -0.57 2.42 22.80
C PRO A 271 0.92 2.24 22.47
N ASP A 272 1.80 2.47 23.45
CA ASP A 272 3.25 2.28 23.27
C ASP A 272 3.70 0.84 23.56
N ASP A 273 2.94 0.11 24.41
CA ASP A 273 3.26 -1.26 24.86
C ASP A 273 2.74 -2.36 23.91
N ILE A 274 3.12 -2.24 22.63
CA ILE A 274 2.67 -3.17 21.59
C ILE A 274 3.64 -4.36 21.48
N GLN A 275 3.10 -5.58 21.34
CA GLN A 275 3.89 -6.77 21.05
C GLN A 275 4.70 -6.64 19.74
N TRP A 276 5.81 -7.37 19.60
CA TRP A 276 6.75 -7.20 18.48
C TRP A 276 6.12 -7.30 17.07
N TYR A 277 5.07 -8.12 16.90
CA TYR A 277 4.35 -8.28 15.63
C TYR A 277 3.26 -7.22 15.42
N GLY A 278 2.93 -6.43 16.42
CA GLY A 278 2.04 -5.28 16.27
C GLY A 278 2.73 -4.03 15.74
N VAL A 279 4.07 -4.00 15.76
CA VAL A 279 4.87 -2.92 15.19
C VAL A 279 5.00 -3.12 13.67
N PRO A 280 4.46 -2.21 12.84
CA PRO A 280 4.47 -2.37 11.38
C PRO A 280 5.87 -2.58 10.78
N ALA A 281 6.88 -1.93 11.34
CA ALA A 281 8.26 -2.00 10.86
C ALA A 281 8.83 -3.43 10.86
N ASN A 282 8.41 -4.26 11.82
CA ASN A 282 8.89 -5.64 11.93
C ASN A 282 8.20 -6.56 10.91
N LEU A 283 6.93 -6.30 10.59
CA LEU A 283 6.15 -7.13 9.66
C LEU A 283 6.40 -6.80 8.18
N ILE A 284 6.69 -5.54 7.86
CA ILE A 284 6.89 -5.06 6.48
C ILE A 284 7.96 -5.86 5.70
N PRO A 285 9.14 -6.19 6.27
CA PRO A 285 10.14 -7.02 5.60
C PRO A 285 9.63 -8.42 5.25
N PHE A 286 8.93 -9.09 6.17
CA PHE A 286 8.39 -10.45 5.93
C PHE A 286 7.37 -10.48 4.78
N ALA A 287 6.53 -9.45 4.66
CA ALA A 287 5.60 -9.31 3.54
C ALA A 287 6.33 -9.20 2.19
N GLY A 288 7.44 -8.46 2.17
CA GLY A 288 8.29 -8.30 0.99
C GLY A 288 9.01 -9.59 0.61
N LEU A 289 9.48 -10.35 1.61
CA LEU A 289 10.19 -11.62 1.40
C LEU A 289 9.28 -12.66 0.72
N LEU A 290 8.02 -12.77 1.18
CA LEU A 290 7.04 -13.68 0.58
C LEU A 290 6.71 -13.30 -0.87
N SER A 291 6.55 -11.99 -1.12
CA SER A 291 6.26 -11.46 -2.45
C SER A 291 7.45 -11.70 -3.40
N PHE A 292 8.67 -11.44 -2.93
CA PHE A 292 9.91 -11.72 -3.65
C PHE A 292 10.08 -13.21 -3.98
N GLY A 293 9.81 -14.10 -3.01
CA GLY A 293 9.89 -15.55 -3.22
C GLY A 293 9.00 -16.05 -4.37
N SER A 294 7.86 -15.39 -4.61
CA SER A 294 6.93 -15.75 -5.69
C SER A 294 7.44 -15.40 -7.10
N ILE A 295 8.36 -14.44 -7.22
CA ILE A 295 8.90 -13.96 -8.49
C ILE A 295 10.39 -14.31 -8.69
N PHE A 296 11.03 -14.92 -7.70
CA PHE A 296 12.49 -15.13 -7.66
C PHE A 296 13.06 -15.81 -8.91
N ILE A 297 12.45 -16.93 -9.31
CA ILE A 297 12.90 -17.71 -10.48
C ILE A 297 12.74 -16.89 -11.76
N GLU A 298 11.65 -16.13 -11.86
CA GLU A 298 11.38 -15.32 -13.05
C GLU A 298 12.32 -14.12 -13.15
N LEU A 299 12.60 -13.49 -12.02
CA LEU A 299 13.58 -12.41 -11.93
C LEU A 299 14.96 -12.88 -12.43
N TYR A 300 15.38 -14.11 -12.12
CA TYR A 300 16.62 -14.69 -12.67
C TYR A 300 16.62 -14.77 -14.20
N TYR A 301 15.52 -15.23 -14.80
CA TYR A 301 15.40 -15.32 -16.26
C TYR A 301 15.38 -13.94 -16.91
N ILE A 302 14.67 -12.98 -16.34
CA ILE A 302 14.65 -11.58 -16.80
C ILE A 302 16.06 -10.98 -16.73
N LEU A 303 16.77 -11.10 -15.60
CA LEU A 303 18.13 -10.58 -15.47
C LEU A 303 19.11 -11.25 -16.43
N THR A 304 18.97 -12.55 -16.65
CA THR A 304 19.78 -13.27 -17.63
C THR A 304 19.48 -12.82 -19.06
N SER A 305 18.24 -12.47 -19.37
CA SER A 305 17.90 -11.92 -20.67
C SER A 305 18.47 -10.52 -20.88
N LEU A 306 18.32 -9.64 -19.89
CA LEU A 306 18.80 -8.26 -19.94
C LEU A 306 20.33 -8.17 -20.02
N TRP A 307 21.05 -9.02 -19.27
CA TRP A 307 22.50 -8.88 -19.08
C TRP A 307 23.35 -9.91 -19.81
N ASN A 308 22.81 -11.09 -20.13
CA ASN A 308 23.55 -12.18 -20.78
C ASN A 308 23.06 -12.48 -22.21
N TYR A 309 22.32 -11.56 -22.83
CA TYR A 309 21.83 -11.62 -24.23
C TYR A 309 21.05 -12.91 -24.58
N LYS A 310 20.46 -13.58 -23.60
CA LYS A 310 19.59 -14.73 -23.85
C LYS A 310 18.18 -14.24 -24.16
N PHE A 311 17.60 -14.70 -25.27
CA PHE A 311 16.23 -14.33 -25.62
C PHE A 311 15.24 -14.88 -24.59
N TYR A 312 14.36 -14.00 -24.10
CA TYR A 312 13.25 -14.39 -23.24
C TYR A 312 12.03 -14.69 -24.11
N HIS A 313 11.65 -15.96 -24.23
CA HIS A 313 10.56 -16.40 -25.10
C HIS A 313 9.26 -16.73 -24.35
N VAL A 314 9.26 -16.72 -23.02
CA VAL A 314 8.15 -17.28 -22.22
C VAL A 314 7.21 -16.19 -21.68
N TYR A 315 6.75 -15.27 -22.55
CA TYR A 315 5.89 -14.16 -22.14
C TYR A 315 4.55 -14.58 -21.50
N GLY A 316 4.01 -15.75 -21.88
CA GLY A 316 2.81 -16.30 -21.23
C GLY A 316 3.06 -16.71 -19.77
N PHE A 317 4.26 -17.17 -19.45
CA PHE A 317 4.65 -17.46 -18.07
C PHE A 317 4.88 -16.17 -17.27
N LEU A 318 5.46 -15.15 -17.89
CA LEU A 318 5.59 -13.81 -17.30
C LEU A 318 4.24 -13.23 -16.86
N LEU A 319 3.19 -13.39 -17.68
CA LEU A 319 1.83 -12.99 -17.32
C LEU A 319 1.32 -13.73 -16.07
N GLY A 320 1.55 -15.04 -16.00
CA GLY A 320 1.20 -15.85 -14.84
C GLY A 320 1.93 -15.41 -13.57
N VAL A 321 3.24 -15.15 -13.67
CA VAL A 321 4.06 -14.67 -12.54
C VAL A 321 3.62 -13.27 -12.10
N TYR A 322 3.30 -12.38 -13.04
CA TYR A 322 2.77 -11.05 -12.73
C TYR A 322 1.44 -11.13 -11.97
N ALA A 323 0.53 -12.01 -12.39
CA ALA A 323 -0.74 -12.24 -11.70
C ALA A 323 -0.53 -12.80 -10.28
N ILE A 324 0.40 -13.75 -10.11
CA ILE A 324 0.77 -14.30 -8.81
C ILE A 324 1.36 -13.20 -7.91
N LEU A 325 2.27 -12.38 -8.43
CA LEU A 325 2.84 -11.26 -7.69
C LEU A 325 1.74 -10.31 -7.17
N CYS A 326 0.82 -9.92 -8.04
CA CYS A 326 -0.30 -9.04 -7.66
C CYS A 326 -1.13 -9.65 -6.53
N LEU A 327 -1.45 -10.93 -6.63
CA LEU A 327 -2.23 -11.65 -5.61
C LEU A 327 -1.47 -11.73 -4.28
N VAL A 328 -0.21 -12.17 -4.30
CA VAL A 328 0.61 -12.35 -3.09
C VAL A 328 0.79 -11.01 -2.37
N VAL A 329 1.12 -9.95 -3.11
CA VAL A 329 1.26 -8.59 -2.54
C VAL A 329 -0.05 -8.10 -1.92
N CYS A 330 -1.19 -8.33 -2.58
CA CYS A 330 -2.49 -7.95 -2.04
C CYS A 330 -2.78 -8.66 -0.71
N MET A 331 -2.47 -9.96 -0.62
CA MET A 331 -2.74 -10.78 0.56
C MET A 331 -1.80 -10.49 1.73
N THR A 332 -0.50 -10.44 1.48
CA THR A 332 0.50 -10.14 2.52
C THR A 332 0.25 -8.76 3.13
N THR A 333 -0.11 -7.77 2.30
CA THR A 333 -0.43 -6.43 2.79
C THR A 333 -1.69 -6.40 3.67
N VAL A 334 -2.74 -7.15 3.31
CA VAL A 334 -3.95 -7.26 4.14
C VAL A 334 -3.62 -7.86 5.52
N ILE A 335 -2.74 -8.85 5.57
CA ILE A 335 -2.29 -9.46 6.84
C ILE A 335 -1.57 -8.44 7.70
N VAL A 336 -0.60 -7.71 7.14
CA VAL A 336 0.16 -6.69 7.87
C VAL A 336 -0.77 -5.58 8.40
N VAL A 337 -1.71 -5.11 7.58
CA VAL A 337 -2.69 -4.11 8.00
C VAL A 337 -3.63 -4.65 9.07
N TYR A 338 -4.05 -5.91 8.96
CA TYR A 338 -4.88 -6.54 9.99
C TYR A 338 -4.17 -6.60 11.35
N PHE A 339 -2.92 -7.06 11.39
CA PHE A 339 -2.14 -7.06 12.63
C PHE A 339 -1.90 -5.64 13.16
N SER A 340 -1.59 -4.68 12.29
CA SER A 340 -1.45 -3.27 12.68
C SER A 340 -2.73 -2.72 13.33
N LEU A 341 -3.90 -3.04 12.78
CA LEU A 341 -5.18 -2.59 13.32
C LEU A 341 -5.53 -3.30 14.64
N ASN A 342 -5.18 -4.58 14.80
CA ASN A 342 -5.35 -5.30 16.08
C ASN A 342 -4.51 -4.68 17.20
N SER A 343 -3.37 -4.10 16.86
CA SER A 343 -2.54 -3.32 17.79
C SER A 343 -2.98 -1.87 17.93
N GLU A 344 -4.22 -1.55 17.56
CA GLU A 344 -4.85 -0.23 17.69
C GLU A 344 -4.12 0.88 16.91
N ASN A 345 -3.21 0.51 16.00
CA ASN A 345 -2.54 1.44 15.14
C ASN A 345 -3.39 1.73 13.89
N TYR A 346 -4.09 2.86 13.92
CA TYR A 346 -4.95 3.33 12.83
C TYR A 346 -4.17 3.91 11.62
N LEU A 347 -2.84 4.07 11.69
CA LEU A 347 -2.01 4.64 10.62
C LEU A 347 -1.64 3.58 9.56
N TRP A 348 -2.64 2.92 8.99
CA TRP A 348 -2.45 1.80 8.09
C TRP A 348 -2.06 2.19 6.65
N GLN A 349 -2.31 3.43 6.21
CA GLN A 349 -2.19 3.80 4.80
C GLN A 349 -0.75 3.68 4.27
N TRP A 350 0.22 4.22 5.02
CA TRP A 350 1.65 4.13 4.69
C TRP A 350 2.19 2.74 4.98
N THR A 351 1.75 2.09 6.06
CA THR A 351 2.08 0.70 6.37
C THR A 351 1.71 -0.23 5.21
N ALA A 352 0.52 -0.06 4.64
CA ALA A 352 0.08 -0.83 3.49
C ALA A 352 0.97 -0.60 2.25
N PHE A 353 1.33 0.66 1.99
CA PHE A 353 2.23 0.99 0.88
C PHE A 353 3.63 0.39 1.08
N TYR A 354 4.23 0.55 2.27
CA TYR A 354 5.55 0.01 2.57
C TYR A 354 5.58 -1.52 2.59
N SER A 355 4.51 -2.17 3.04
CA SER A 355 4.37 -3.63 3.02
C SER A 355 4.47 -4.21 1.61
N GLY A 356 3.85 -3.57 0.62
CA GLY A 356 4.01 -3.99 -0.78
C GLY A 356 5.36 -3.57 -1.36
N SER A 357 5.79 -2.34 -1.06
CA SER A 357 7.03 -1.76 -1.58
C SER A 357 8.30 -2.47 -1.06
N SER A 358 8.25 -3.16 0.07
CA SER A 358 9.40 -3.90 0.62
C SER A 358 9.89 -5.01 -0.33
N THR A 359 9.04 -5.49 -1.25
CA THR A 359 9.45 -6.39 -2.34
C THR A 359 10.64 -5.84 -3.13
N ALA A 360 10.69 -4.52 -3.37
CA ALA A 360 11.77 -3.87 -4.10
C ALA A 360 13.12 -3.98 -3.42
N LEU A 361 13.15 -3.99 -2.08
CA LEU A 361 14.39 -4.16 -1.31
C LEU A 361 15.03 -5.51 -1.65
N TYR A 362 14.23 -6.58 -1.67
CA TYR A 362 14.71 -7.92 -2.00
C TYR A 362 15.12 -8.05 -3.48
N VAL A 363 14.38 -7.41 -4.39
CA VAL A 363 14.78 -7.33 -5.82
C VAL A 363 16.15 -6.65 -5.96
N PHE A 364 16.39 -5.56 -5.24
CA PHE A 364 17.67 -4.86 -5.26
C PHE A 364 18.80 -5.68 -4.63
N LEU A 365 18.56 -6.32 -3.47
CA LEU A 365 19.53 -7.22 -2.84
C LEU A 365 19.89 -8.41 -3.75
N TYR A 366 18.89 -8.99 -4.42
CA TYR A 366 19.13 -10.03 -5.40
C TYR A 366 19.95 -9.54 -6.59
N SER A 367 19.77 -8.29 -7.01
CA SER A 367 20.59 -7.71 -8.07
C SER A 367 22.06 -7.60 -7.68
N ILE A 368 22.38 -7.34 -6.40
CA ILE A 368 23.75 -7.36 -5.90
C ILE A 368 24.32 -8.77 -5.95
N TYR A 369 23.55 -9.77 -5.48
CA TYR A 369 23.94 -11.18 -5.57
C TYR A 369 24.20 -11.60 -7.03
N TYR A 370 23.30 -11.24 -7.94
CA TYR A 370 23.43 -11.58 -9.36
C TYR A 370 24.68 -10.93 -9.97
N PHE A 371 24.96 -9.67 -9.65
CA PHE A 371 26.17 -8.97 -10.10
C PHE A 371 27.44 -9.73 -9.70
N VAL A 372 27.58 -10.08 -8.42
CA VAL A 372 28.80 -10.68 -7.88
C VAL A 372 29.02 -12.12 -8.36
N PHE A 373 27.94 -12.93 -8.41
CA PHE A 373 28.09 -14.38 -8.61
C PHE A 373 27.72 -14.87 -10.01
N LYS A 374 26.97 -14.09 -10.80
CA LYS A 374 26.49 -14.51 -12.13
C LYS A 374 27.03 -13.68 -13.27
N THR A 375 27.46 -12.45 -13.01
CA THR A 375 27.98 -11.59 -14.06
C THR A 375 29.50 -11.49 -13.98
N SER A 376 30.17 -11.51 -15.13
CA SER A 376 31.61 -11.26 -15.24
C SER A 376 31.90 -9.80 -15.61
N MET A 377 31.02 -8.88 -15.19
CA MET A 377 31.08 -7.46 -15.52
C MET A 377 32.17 -6.78 -14.69
N ASN A 378 33.04 -6.03 -15.35
CA ASN A 378 34.16 -5.37 -14.71
C ASN A 378 34.25 -3.91 -15.16
N GLY A 379 34.78 -3.06 -14.28
CA GLY A 379 34.97 -1.64 -14.55
C GLY A 379 33.79 -0.76 -14.16
N LEU A 380 34.07 0.54 -14.02
CA LEU A 380 33.15 1.52 -13.46
C LEU A 380 31.91 1.69 -14.35
N VAL A 381 32.08 1.89 -15.66
CA VAL A 381 30.96 2.13 -16.58
C VAL A 381 29.92 1.00 -16.51
N GLN A 382 30.37 -0.25 -16.64
CA GLN A 382 29.46 -1.39 -16.64
C GLN A 382 28.75 -1.57 -15.30
N THR A 383 29.48 -1.37 -14.19
CA THR A 383 28.93 -1.42 -12.84
C THR A 383 27.89 -0.33 -12.59
N SER A 384 28.18 0.91 -13.00
CA SER A 384 27.26 2.05 -12.84
C SER A 384 25.97 1.86 -13.64
N PHE A 385 26.07 1.44 -14.91
CA PHE A 385 24.89 1.16 -15.73
C PHE A 385 24.05 0.01 -15.16
N TYR A 386 24.71 -1.06 -14.68
CA TYR A 386 24.03 -2.16 -14.01
C TYR A 386 23.21 -1.69 -12.80
N PHE A 387 23.85 -1.06 -11.82
CA PHE A 387 23.16 -0.63 -10.61
C PHE A 387 22.15 0.49 -10.86
N GLY A 388 22.41 1.37 -11.82
CA GLY A 388 21.46 2.42 -12.22
C GLY A 388 20.15 1.85 -12.77
N TYR A 389 20.22 0.88 -13.70
CA TYR A 389 19.01 0.22 -14.21
C TYR A 389 18.34 -0.67 -13.16
N MET A 390 19.12 -1.39 -12.33
CA MET A 390 18.56 -2.21 -11.26
C MET A 390 17.86 -1.38 -10.19
N LEU A 391 18.36 -0.17 -9.90
CA LEU A 391 17.69 0.79 -9.02
C LEU A 391 16.36 1.25 -9.61
N LEU A 392 16.32 1.59 -10.91
CA LEU A 392 15.08 1.98 -11.59
C LEU A 392 14.04 0.86 -11.59
N ILE A 393 14.44 -0.38 -11.92
CA ILE A 393 13.56 -1.55 -11.88
C ILE A 393 13.02 -1.77 -10.47
N SER A 394 13.89 -1.69 -9.45
CA SER A 394 13.48 -1.88 -8.05
C SER A 394 12.50 -0.80 -7.60
N LEU A 395 12.75 0.47 -7.89
CA LEU A 395 11.82 1.57 -7.59
C LEU A 395 10.47 1.40 -8.30
N GLY A 396 10.48 0.95 -9.57
CA GLY A 396 9.27 0.65 -10.32
C GLY A 396 8.45 -0.49 -9.71
N VAL A 397 9.11 -1.60 -9.36
CA VAL A 397 8.46 -2.74 -8.69
C VAL A 397 7.93 -2.32 -7.31
N GLY A 398 8.68 -1.52 -6.56
CA GLY A 398 8.27 -1.07 -5.22
C GLY A 398 7.02 -0.20 -5.25
N THR A 399 6.98 0.78 -6.16
CA THR A 399 5.82 1.67 -6.32
C THR A 399 4.59 0.94 -6.86
N LEU A 400 4.77 -0.01 -7.78
CA LEU A 400 3.72 -0.90 -8.28
C LEU A 400 3.15 -1.78 -7.15
N CYS A 401 4.02 -2.53 -6.46
CA CYS A 401 3.59 -3.45 -5.39
C CYS A 401 2.99 -2.68 -4.21
N GLY A 402 3.58 -1.56 -3.80
CA GLY A 402 3.04 -0.72 -2.73
C GLY A 402 1.64 -0.19 -3.04
N THR A 403 1.37 0.14 -4.31
CA THR A 403 0.05 0.62 -4.73
C THR A 403 -0.99 -0.50 -4.74
N LEU A 404 -0.64 -1.70 -5.20
CA LEU A 404 -1.52 -2.87 -5.14
C LEU A 404 -1.86 -3.24 -3.68
N GLY A 405 -0.86 -3.24 -2.80
CA GLY A 405 -1.04 -3.48 -1.37
C GLY A 405 -1.93 -2.42 -0.72
N HIS A 406 -1.73 -1.14 -1.03
CA HIS A 406 -2.59 -0.07 -0.52
C HIS A 406 -4.04 -0.20 -1.01
N TRP A 407 -4.23 -0.58 -2.27
CA TRP A 407 -5.58 -0.78 -2.83
C TRP A 407 -6.31 -1.96 -2.18
N SER A 408 -5.64 -3.09 -1.96
CA SER A 408 -6.24 -4.24 -1.29
C SER A 408 -6.57 -3.93 0.17
N ALA A 409 -5.65 -3.27 0.88
CA ALA A 409 -5.87 -2.81 2.25
C ALA A 409 -7.04 -1.84 2.36
N ASN A 410 -7.14 -0.84 1.47
CA ASN A 410 -8.25 0.11 1.49
C ASN A 410 -9.61 -0.58 1.27
N LYS A 411 -9.69 -1.56 0.36
CA LYS A 411 -10.89 -2.38 0.19
C LYS A 411 -11.20 -3.21 1.44
N PHE A 412 -10.18 -3.86 2.01
CA PHE A 412 -10.32 -4.66 3.23
C PHE A 412 -10.85 -3.82 4.41
N VAL A 413 -10.21 -2.69 4.69
CA VAL A 413 -10.58 -1.76 5.76
C VAL A 413 -12.01 -1.27 5.59
N ARG A 414 -12.41 -0.85 4.38
CA ARG A 414 -13.80 -0.44 4.12
C ARG A 414 -14.78 -1.58 4.37
N THR A 415 -14.48 -2.78 3.90
CA THR A 415 -15.35 -3.94 4.09
C THR A 415 -15.50 -4.31 5.56
N ILE A 416 -14.43 -4.28 6.37
CA ILE A 416 -14.55 -4.63 7.78
C ILE A 416 -15.39 -3.63 8.55
N PHE A 417 -15.18 -2.31 8.34
CA PHE A 417 -15.90 -1.27 9.07
C PHE A 417 -17.32 -1.01 8.54
N GLN A 418 -17.65 -1.40 7.31
CA GLN A 418 -19.04 -1.39 6.82
C GLN A 418 -19.95 -2.41 7.52
N ASN A 419 -19.37 -3.51 7.99
CA ASN A 419 -20.12 -4.59 8.63
C ASN A 419 -20.21 -4.44 10.16
N VAL A 420 -19.50 -3.46 10.74
CA VAL A 420 -19.66 -3.11 12.15
C VAL A 420 -20.86 -2.19 12.28
N LYS A 421 -21.89 -2.63 13.01
CA LYS A 421 -23.02 -1.77 13.41
C LYS A 421 -22.54 -0.88 14.56
N VAL A 422 -21.94 0.26 14.22
CA VAL A 422 -21.70 1.34 15.19
C VAL A 422 -22.79 2.37 14.90
N ASP A 423 -23.80 2.44 15.78
CA ASP A 423 -24.87 3.44 15.71
C ASP A 423 -24.37 4.84 16.10
#